data_AF-A0AAP8GMT6-F1
#
_entry.id   AF-A0AAP8GMT6-F1
#
_cell.length_a   1.000
_cell.length_b   1.000
_cell.length_c   1.000
_cell.angle_alpha   90.00
_cell.angle_beta   90.00
_cell.angle_gamma   90.00
#
_symmetry.space_group_name_H-M   'P 1'
#
loop_
_entity.id
_entity.type
_entity.pdbx_description
1 polymer ?
#
loop_
_entity_poly.entity_id
_entity_poly.type
_entity_poly.pdbx_seq_one_letter_code
_entity_poly.pdbx_strand_id
1 'polypeptide(L)'
;MKPSYEELEARCAALSAENSGLKSAIDATIGWQQSTDPENVESVRMLVDVKTPVTDAFLAEVRAQGVEMLASLAGNECQRYKSINDRSGARKWKSIVILCTDFAAQIRKGVQS
;
A
#
# COMPACT_ATOMS: atom_id res chain seq x y z
N MET A 1 1.24 3.81 -15.20
CA MET A 1 0.53 2.98 -16.18
C MET A 1 -0.68 2.39 -15.47
N LYS A 2 -1.87 2.35 -16.08
CA LYS A 2 -3.00 1.68 -15.44
C LYS A 2 -2.72 0.18 -15.40
N PRO A 3 -2.89 -0.50 -14.25
CA PRO A 3 -2.64 -1.93 -14.17
C PRO A 3 -3.51 -2.70 -15.15
N SER A 4 -2.99 -3.81 -15.67
CA SER A 4 -3.74 -4.71 -16.54
C SER A 4 -4.86 -5.40 -15.76
N TYR A 5 -5.83 -5.97 -16.49
CA TYR A 5 -6.89 -6.76 -15.86
C TYR A 5 -6.30 -7.96 -15.09
N GLU A 6 -5.33 -8.66 -15.68
CA GLU A 6 -4.64 -9.79 -15.06
C GLU A 6 -3.89 -9.38 -13.78
N GLU A 7 -3.26 -8.21 -13.76
CA GLU A 7 -2.60 -7.68 -12.56
C GLU A 7 -3.58 -7.36 -11.44
N LEU A 8 -4.76 -6.82 -11.79
CA LEU A 8 -5.83 -6.55 -10.83
C LEU A 8 -6.45 -7.85 -10.30
N GLU A 9 -6.70 -8.82 -11.17
CA GLU A 9 -7.23 -10.13 -10.79
C GLU A 9 -6.27 -10.87 -9.85
N ALA A 10 -4.96 -10.87 -10.15
CA ALA A 10 -3.94 -11.45 -9.29
C ALA A 10 -3.90 -10.79 -7.90
N ARG A 11 -4.03 -9.46 -7.82
CA ARG A 11 -4.11 -8.73 -6.53
C ARG A 11 -5.36 -9.13 -5.74
N CYS A 12 -6.52 -9.21 -6.40
CA CYS A 12 -7.77 -9.64 -5.77
C CYS A 12 -7.67 -11.08 -5.25
N ALA A 13 -7.10 -11.99 -6.03
CA ALA A 13 -6.90 -13.38 -5.62
C ALA A 13 -5.98 -13.48 -4.40
N ALA A 14 -4.87 -12.73 -4.38
CA ALA A 14 -3.94 -12.70 -3.26
C ALA A 14 -4.60 -12.15 -1.98
N LEU A 15 -5.34 -11.03 -2.07
CA LEU A 15 -6.08 -10.47 -0.94
C LEU A 15 -7.17 -11.42 -0.44
N SER A 16 -7.86 -12.11 -1.35
CA SER A 16 -8.85 -13.12 -0.97
C SER A 16 -8.21 -14.28 -0.22
N ALA A 17 -7.04 -14.75 -0.67
CA ALA A 17 -6.31 -15.82 0.00
C ALA A 17 -5.84 -15.42 1.41
N GLU A 18 -5.30 -14.21 1.57
CA GLU A 18 -4.92 -13.67 2.88
C GLU A 18 -6.14 -13.56 3.81
N ASN A 19 -7.28 -13.06 3.32
CA ASN A 19 -8.53 -12.99 4.07
C ASN A 19 -9.05 -14.37 4.50
N SER A 20 -8.97 -15.38 3.63
CA SER A 20 -9.31 -16.76 3.99
C SER A 20 -8.40 -17.28 5.12
N GLY A 21 -7.10 -17.01 5.06
CA GLY A 21 -6.15 -17.35 6.11
C GLY A 21 -6.46 -16.67 7.45
N LEU A 22 -6.77 -15.38 7.43
CA LEU A 22 -7.21 -14.63 8.61
C LEU A 22 -8.48 -15.24 9.22
N LYS A 23 -9.47 -15.58 8.38
CA LYS A 23 -10.69 -16.24 8.84
C LYS A 23 -10.39 -17.57 9.50
N SER A 24 -9.54 -18.41 8.90
CA SER A 24 -9.15 -19.69 9.50
C SER A 24 -8.41 -19.52 10.83
N ALA A 25 -7.53 -18.51 10.95
CA ALA A 25 -6.84 -18.23 12.21
C ALA A 25 -7.81 -17.80 13.32
N ILE A 26 -8.81 -16.97 12.98
CA ILE A 26 -9.88 -16.56 13.90
C ILE A 26 -10.72 -17.77 14.32
N ASP A 27 -11.19 -18.57 13.35
CA ASP A 27 -12.03 -19.75 13.61
C ASP A 27 -11.28 -20.76 14.51
N ALA A 28 -9.97 -20.96 14.30
CA ALA A 28 -9.13 -21.81 15.16
C ALA A 28 -8.97 -21.25 16.58
N THR A 29 -8.78 -19.93 16.71
CA THR A 29 -8.66 -19.25 18.01
C THR A 29 -9.95 -19.39 18.82
N ILE A 30 -11.11 -19.20 18.17
CA ILE A 30 -12.44 -19.39 18.79
C ILE A 30 -12.63 -20.86 19.21
N GLY A 31 -12.24 -21.81 18.36
CA GLY A 31 -12.32 -23.24 18.70
C GLY A 31 -11.49 -23.59 19.94
N TRP A 32 -10.28 -23.03 20.06
CA TRP A 32 -9.43 -23.21 21.24
C TRP A 32 -10.04 -22.57 22.48
N GLN A 33 -10.58 -21.34 22.36
CA GLN A 33 -11.32 -20.64 23.43
C GLN A 33 -12.51 -21.42 23.99
N GLN A 34 -13.22 -22.14 23.13
CA GLN A 34 -14.42 -22.87 23.51
C GLN A 34 -14.11 -24.29 24.00
N SER A 35 -12.84 -24.69 23.99
CA SER A 35 -12.42 -25.98 24.51
C SER A 35 -12.48 -26.02 26.05
N THR A 36 -12.71 -27.20 26.60
CA THR A 36 -12.78 -27.46 28.05
C THR A 36 -11.40 -27.45 28.75
N ASP A 37 -10.36 -26.93 28.08
CA ASP A 37 -8.99 -26.91 28.58
C ASP A 37 -8.84 -25.90 29.73
N PRO A 38 -8.42 -26.32 30.94
CA PRO A 38 -8.22 -25.42 32.07
C PRO A 38 -7.04 -24.44 31.92
N GLU A 39 -6.14 -24.62 30.93
CA GLU A 39 -5.05 -23.65 30.62
C GLU A 39 -5.48 -22.50 29.69
N ASN A 40 -6.76 -22.43 29.32
CA ASN A 40 -7.35 -21.52 28.33
C ASN A 40 -7.46 -20.04 28.80
N VAL A 41 -6.47 -19.55 29.54
CA VAL A 41 -6.52 -18.27 30.26
C VAL A 41 -6.21 -17.06 29.37
N GLU A 42 -5.65 -17.20 28.16
CA GLU A 42 -5.43 -16.02 27.29
C GLU A 42 -5.31 -16.38 25.80
N SER A 43 -6.44 -16.40 25.11
CA SER A 43 -6.62 -16.89 23.74
C SER A 43 -6.41 -15.87 22.64
N VAL A 44 -6.68 -14.59 22.90
CA VAL A 44 -6.52 -13.51 21.91
C VAL A 44 -5.05 -13.28 21.54
N ARG A 45 -4.12 -13.70 22.40
CA ARG A 45 -2.67 -13.62 22.15
C ARG A 45 -2.22 -14.33 20.87
N MET A 46 -2.90 -15.40 20.45
CA MET A 46 -2.56 -16.14 19.22
C MET A 46 -2.71 -15.29 17.94
N LEU A 47 -3.54 -14.23 17.98
CA LEU A 47 -3.79 -13.37 16.84
C LEU A 47 -2.89 -12.12 16.81
N VAL A 48 -2.17 -11.81 17.89
CA VAL A 48 -1.41 -10.55 18.04
C VAL A 48 -0.27 -10.43 17.02
N ASP A 49 0.31 -11.55 16.58
CA ASP A 49 1.46 -11.57 15.66
C ASP A 49 1.09 -11.89 14.20
N VAL A 50 -0.21 -12.03 13.88
CA VAL A 50 -0.66 -12.31 12.51
C VAL A 50 -0.29 -11.14 11.60
N LYS A 51 0.49 -11.43 10.56
CA LYS A 51 0.89 -10.45 9.55
C LYS A 51 -0.04 -10.49 8.35
N THR A 52 -0.21 -9.34 7.72
CA THR A 52 -1.01 -9.16 6.50
C THR A 52 -0.15 -8.54 5.37
N PRO A 53 0.91 -9.23 4.93
CA PRO A 53 1.86 -8.67 3.97
C PRO A 53 1.23 -8.31 2.63
N VAL A 54 0.17 -9.01 2.20
CA VAL A 54 -0.54 -8.69 0.96
C VAL A 54 -1.32 -7.38 1.13
N THR A 55 -2.02 -7.22 2.25
CA THR A 55 -2.67 -5.95 2.59
C THR A 55 -1.66 -4.81 2.72
N ASP A 56 -0.50 -5.04 3.35
CA ASP A 56 0.55 -4.02 3.50
C ASP A 56 1.09 -3.57 2.15
N ALA A 57 1.37 -4.51 1.24
CA ALA A 57 1.79 -4.23 -0.12
C ALA A 57 0.71 -3.48 -0.93
N PHE A 58 -0.55 -3.86 -0.77
CA PHE A 58 -1.68 -3.15 -1.38
C PHE A 58 -1.77 -1.71 -0.90
N LEU A 59 -1.67 -1.47 0.41
CA LEU A 59 -1.70 -0.11 0.98
C LEU A 59 -0.48 0.72 0.55
N ALA A 60 0.69 0.11 0.41
CA ALA A 60 1.87 0.77 -0.15
C ALA A 60 1.62 1.23 -1.59
N GLU A 61 1.03 0.39 -2.43
CA GLU A 61 0.66 0.77 -3.81
C GLU A 61 -0.36 1.92 -3.83
N VAL A 62 -1.40 1.89 -3.00
CA VAL A 62 -2.39 2.98 -2.90
C VAL A 62 -1.71 4.30 -2.50
N ARG A 63 -0.81 4.27 -1.52
CA ARG A 63 -0.04 5.46 -1.12
C ARG A 63 0.86 5.96 -2.25
N ALA A 64 1.54 5.07 -2.96
CA ALA A 64 2.39 5.43 -4.10
C ALA A 64 1.58 6.10 -5.22
N GLN A 65 0.37 5.60 -5.51
CA GLN A 65 -0.54 6.23 -6.48
C GLN A 65 -0.96 7.64 -6.05
N GLY A 66 -1.23 7.87 -4.77
CA GLY A 66 -1.51 9.22 -4.26
C GLY A 66 -0.34 10.19 -4.50
N VAL A 67 0.89 9.73 -4.34
CA VAL A 67 2.10 10.53 -4.63
C VAL A 67 2.26 10.77 -6.14
N GLU A 68 1.93 9.79 -6.98
CA GLU A 68 1.93 9.97 -8.44
C GLU A 68 0.89 10.99 -8.91
N MET A 69 -0.27 11.07 -8.25
CA MET A 69 -1.26 12.12 -8.52
C MET A 69 -0.68 13.52 -8.22
N LEU A 70 0.10 13.65 -7.14
CA LEU A 70 0.82 14.90 -6.85
C LEU A 70 1.89 15.20 -7.90
N ALA A 71 2.64 14.19 -8.35
CA ALA A 71 3.61 14.35 -9.44
C ALA A 71 2.94 14.85 -10.74
N SER A 72 1.76 14.33 -11.06
CA SER A 72 0.96 14.77 -12.22
C SER A 72 0.55 16.24 -12.09
N LEU A 73 0.05 16.66 -10.91
CA LEU A 73 -0.28 18.05 -10.63
C LEU A 73 0.96 18.96 -10.79
N ALA A 74 2.10 18.54 -10.24
CA ALA A 74 3.36 19.27 -10.39
C ALA A 74 3.82 19.36 -11.85
N GLY A 75 3.56 18.33 -12.66
CA GLY A 75 3.81 18.34 -14.10
C GLY A 75 2.97 19.39 -14.83
N ASN A 76 1.69 19.50 -14.48
CA ASN A 76 0.79 20.52 -15.02
C ASN A 76 1.25 21.94 -14.66
N GLU A 77 1.64 22.16 -13.41
CA GLU A 77 2.19 23.45 -12.98
C GLU A 77 3.53 23.75 -13.69
N CYS A 78 4.42 22.77 -13.84
CA CYS A 78 5.65 22.92 -14.63
C CYS A 78 5.34 23.42 -16.05
N GLN A 79 4.31 22.89 -16.69
CA GLN A 79 3.89 23.32 -18.02
C GLN A 79 3.29 24.74 -18.02
N ARG A 80 2.53 25.10 -16.98
CA ARG A 80 1.99 26.46 -16.81
C ARG A 80 3.07 27.52 -16.66
N TYR A 81 4.14 27.23 -15.91
CA TYR A 81 5.27 28.16 -15.79
C TYR A 81 6.10 28.26 -17.08
N LYS A 82 6.21 27.17 -17.86
CA LYS A 82 6.83 27.21 -19.18
C LYS A 82 6.06 28.10 -20.16
N SER A 83 4.73 28.09 -20.12
CA SER A 83 3.92 28.87 -21.07
C SER A 83 4.05 30.39 -20.86
N ILE A 84 4.36 30.83 -19.64
CA ILE A 84 4.69 32.24 -19.33
C ILE A 84 6.20 32.54 -19.36
N ASN A 85 7.02 31.61 -19.88
CA ASN A 85 8.47 31.70 -19.99
C ASN A 85 9.22 31.90 -18.63
N ASP A 86 8.59 31.54 -17.50
CA ASP A 86 9.25 31.52 -16.19
C ASP A 86 10.02 30.20 -16.02
N ARG A 87 11.32 30.26 -16.35
CA ARG A 87 12.22 29.12 -16.22
C ARG A 87 12.50 28.72 -14.76
N SER A 88 12.43 29.66 -13.83
CA SER A 88 12.69 29.39 -12.40
C SER A 88 11.54 28.58 -11.81
N GLY A 89 10.30 29.02 -12.02
CA GLY A 89 9.10 28.29 -11.64
C GLY A 89 9.02 26.92 -12.31
N ALA A 90 9.26 26.85 -13.61
CA ALA A 90 9.26 25.58 -14.35
C ALA A 90 10.30 24.58 -13.80
N ARG A 91 11.50 25.05 -13.42
CA ARG A 91 12.54 24.19 -12.83
C ARG A 91 12.13 23.66 -11.46
N LYS A 92 11.57 24.51 -10.58
CA LYS A 92 11.10 24.10 -9.25
C LYS A 92 10.05 22.99 -9.35
N TRP A 93 9.03 23.19 -10.18
CA TRP A 93 7.98 22.19 -10.38
C TRP A 93 8.52 20.90 -11.02
N LYS A 94 9.47 21.00 -11.95
CA LYS A 94 10.14 19.81 -12.51
C LYS A 94 10.87 19.00 -11.43
N SER A 95 11.52 19.65 -10.47
CA SER A 95 12.15 18.96 -9.34
C SER A 95 11.12 18.25 -8.46
N ILE A 96 9.95 18.84 -8.24
CA ILE A 96 8.86 18.22 -7.46
C ILE A 96 8.35 16.95 -8.17
N VAL A 97 8.19 16.98 -9.49
CA VAL A 97 7.82 15.77 -10.28
C VAL A 97 8.80 14.63 -10.00
N ILE A 98 10.10 14.89 -10.13
CA ILE A 98 11.16 13.89 -9.93
C ILE A 98 11.10 13.34 -8.50
N LEU A 99 11.07 14.21 -7.49
CA LEU A 99 11.01 13.81 -6.08
C LEU A 99 9.78 12.95 -5.77
N CYS A 100 8.61 13.32 -6.30
CA CYS A 100 7.38 12.56 -6.09
C CYS A 100 7.44 11.19 -6.80
N THR A 101 7.97 11.13 -8.03
CA THR A 101 8.15 9.86 -8.74
C THR A 101 9.10 8.94 -7.99
N ASP A 102 10.22 9.45 -7.49
CA ASP A 102 11.19 8.67 -6.72
C ASP A 102 10.60 8.20 -5.38
N PHE A 103 9.85 9.07 -4.68
CA PHE A 103 9.21 8.71 -3.42
C PHE A 103 8.11 7.66 -3.60
N ALA A 104 7.29 7.76 -4.66
CA ALA A 104 6.32 6.72 -4.99
C ALA A 104 7.00 5.36 -5.25
N ALA A 105 8.15 5.35 -5.92
CA ALA A 105 8.95 4.14 -6.13
C ALA A 105 9.53 3.58 -4.82
N GLN A 106 9.95 4.43 -3.88
CA GLN A 106 10.41 4.01 -2.56
C GLN A 106 9.29 3.37 -1.73
N ILE A 107 8.08 3.95 -1.74
CA ILE A 107 6.93 3.38 -1.05
C ILE A 107 6.65 1.95 -1.52
N ARG A 108 6.73 1.68 -2.84
CA ARG A 108 6.52 0.34 -3.41
C ARG A 108 7.58 -0.68 -3.02
N LYS A 109 8.82 -0.24 -2.83
CA LYS A 109 9.92 -1.12 -2.39
C LYS A 109 9.82 -1.51 -0.91
N GLY A 110 8.93 -0.86 -0.16
CA GLY A 110 8.92 -0.91 1.30
C GLY A 110 10.02 -0.04 1.88
N VAL A 111 9.77 0.54 3.05
CA VAL A 111 10.79 1.28 3.80
C VAL A 111 11.83 0.26 4.29
N GLN A 112 12.92 0.09 3.55
CA GLN A 112 14.19 -0.40 4.10
C GLN A 112 14.85 0.78 4.84
N SER A 113 14.32 1.16 5.99
CA SER A 113 15.04 2.00 6.96
C SER A 113 15.62 1.13 8.05
#